data_AF-I4YVL3-F1
#
_entry.id   AF-I4YVL3-F1
#
_cell.length_a   1.000
_cell.length_b   1.000
_cell.length_c   1.000
_cell.angle_alpha   90.00
_cell.angle_beta   90.00
_cell.angle_gamma   90.00
#
_symmetry.space_group_name_H-M   'P 1'
#
loop_
_entity.id
_entity.type
_entity.pdbx_description
1 polymer ?
#
loop_
_entity_poly.entity_id
_entity_poly.type
_entity_poly.pdbx_seq_one_letter_code
_entity_poly.pdbx_strand_id
1 'polypeptide(L)'
;MTSPPGRSSNPLSSTALRQLVSDLAGKVDRLEQEVEQLRLDNSNLRRDNQALKDEIARLKHLPPRPPFKPSGMDKANQPRPAGPGRRPGRGAKRDWVTREVTIPVEAPPSSRFKGYKTLVHRDLVLAAEVVRYRRERWVTPEGQTLIAPLPEGITGGFEPGVRRFCLALHTRSGHH
;
A
#
# COMPACT_ATOMS: atom_id res chain seq x y z
N MET A 1 -30.48 -62.16 -15.58
CA MET A 1 -31.10 -60.81 -15.65
C MET A 1 -30.46 -60.02 -14.54
N THR A 2 -29.69 -58.95 -14.72
CA THR A 2 -29.86 -57.74 -15.54
C THR A 2 -28.50 -57.03 -15.69
N SER A 3 -28.13 -56.60 -16.90
CA SER A 3 -26.97 -55.72 -17.14
C SER A 3 -27.26 -54.27 -16.71
N PRO A 4 -26.26 -53.47 -16.28
CA PRO A 4 -26.47 -52.06 -15.96
C PRO A 4 -26.59 -51.21 -17.23
N PRO A 5 -27.37 -50.12 -17.22
CA PRO A 5 -27.53 -49.25 -18.38
C PRO A 5 -26.21 -48.52 -18.67
N GLY A 6 -25.68 -48.75 -19.86
CA GLY A 6 -24.55 -48.01 -20.39
C GLY A 6 -24.85 -46.51 -20.37
N ARG A 7 -23.94 -45.72 -19.82
CA ARG A 7 -23.93 -44.27 -20.00
C ARG A 7 -23.88 -44.02 -21.50
N SER A 8 -24.96 -43.48 -22.05
CA SER A 8 -24.95 -42.86 -23.38
C SER A 8 -24.01 -41.66 -23.34
N SER A 9 -22.72 -41.89 -23.55
CA SER A 9 -21.83 -40.86 -24.05
C SER A 9 -22.04 -40.85 -25.55
N ASN A 10 -22.93 -39.99 -26.04
CA ASN A 10 -22.99 -39.73 -27.49
C ASN A 10 -21.59 -39.33 -27.92
N PRO A 11 -20.88 -40.15 -28.72
CA PRO A 11 -19.56 -39.78 -29.19
C PRO A 11 -19.72 -38.51 -30.02
N LEU A 12 -19.01 -37.46 -29.64
CA LEU A 12 -18.93 -36.26 -30.44
C LEU A 12 -18.58 -36.67 -31.87
N SER A 13 -19.32 -36.14 -32.85
CA SER A 13 -19.00 -36.37 -34.25
C SER A 13 -17.52 -36.05 -34.50
N SER A 14 -16.86 -36.84 -35.35
CA SER A 14 -15.46 -36.63 -35.73
C SER A 14 -15.18 -35.18 -36.13
N THR A 15 -16.15 -34.51 -36.78
CA THR A 15 -16.09 -33.09 -37.12
C THR A 15 -16.09 -32.18 -35.89
N ALA A 16 -16.92 -32.45 -34.89
CA ALA A 16 -17.00 -31.67 -33.66
C ALA A 16 -15.71 -31.82 -32.81
N LEU A 17 -15.12 -33.02 -32.78
CA LEU A 17 -13.83 -33.24 -32.13
C LEU A 17 -12.70 -32.46 -32.82
N ARG A 18 -12.65 -32.49 -34.17
CA ARG A 18 -11.65 -31.72 -34.94
C ARG A 18 -11.79 -30.22 -34.70
N GLN A 19 -13.01 -29.70 -34.66
CA GLN A 19 -13.24 -28.28 -34.37
C GLN A 19 -12.77 -27.90 -32.96
N LEU A 20 -13.11 -28.70 -31.95
CA LEU A 20 -12.72 -28.44 -30.57
C LEU A 20 -11.19 -28.49 -30.38
N VAL A 21 -10.51 -29.44 -31.04
CA VAL A 21 -9.04 -29.50 -31.05
C VAL A 21 -8.43 -28.28 -31.72
N SER A 22 -9.00 -27.82 -32.84
CA SER A 22 -8.57 -26.58 -33.51
C SER A 22 -8.73 -25.36 -32.62
N ASP A 23 -9.89 -25.23 -31.95
CA ASP A 23 -10.16 -24.12 -31.04
C ASP A 23 -9.25 -24.15 -29.80
N LEU A 24 -8.95 -25.35 -29.29
CA LEU A 24 -8.04 -25.53 -28.16
C LEU A 24 -6.59 -25.19 -28.55
N ALA A 25 -6.13 -25.63 -29.71
CA ALA A 25 -4.82 -25.27 -30.25
C ALA A 25 -4.68 -23.74 -30.35
N GLY A 26 -5.68 -23.07 -30.93
CA GLY A 26 -5.67 -21.60 -31.01
C GLY A 26 -5.72 -20.89 -29.65
N LYS A 27 -6.25 -21.53 -28.60
CA LYS A 27 -6.16 -20.99 -27.22
C LYS A 27 -4.79 -21.21 -26.60
N VAL A 28 -4.16 -22.36 -26.86
CA VAL A 28 -2.79 -22.66 -26.39
C VAL A 28 -1.81 -21.66 -26.99
N ASP A 29 -1.87 -21.42 -28.30
CA ASP A 29 -0.98 -20.46 -28.98
C ASP A 29 -1.09 -19.05 -28.38
N ARG A 30 -2.32 -18.59 -28.07
CA ARG A 30 -2.53 -17.28 -27.43
C ARG A 30 -1.95 -17.22 -26.01
N LEU A 31 -2.16 -18.29 -25.23
CA LEU A 31 -1.61 -18.36 -23.87
C LEU A 31 -0.09 -18.40 -23.88
N GLU A 32 0.52 -19.09 -24.83
CA GLU A 32 1.97 -19.12 -24.99
C GLU A 32 2.53 -17.73 -25.30
N GLN A 33 1.92 -17.01 -26.24
CA GLN A 33 2.29 -15.62 -26.56
C GLN A 33 2.15 -14.69 -25.35
N GLU A 34 1.06 -14.81 -24.59
CA GLU A 34 0.84 -14.00 -23.38
C GLU A 34 1.88 -14.32 -22.29
N VAL A 35 2.23 -15.60 -22.11
CA VAL A 35 3.28 -16.02 -21.16
C VAL A 35 4.64 -15.47 -21.55
N GLU A 36 4.99 -15.49 -22.84
CA GLU A 36 6.25 -14.90 -23.33
C GLU A 36 6.30 -13.40 -23.07
N GLN A 37 5.23 -12.67 -23.40
CA GLN A 37 5.12 -11.25 -23.16
C GLN A 37 5.26 -10.92 -21.67
N LEU A 38 4.53 -11.63 -20.80
CA LEU A 38 4.61 -11.43 -19.35
C LEU A 38 6.01 -11.73 -18.80
N ARG A 39 6.73 -12.72 -19.35
CA ARG A 39 8.12 -13.02 -18.96
C ARG A 39 9.06 -11.89 -19.35
N LEU A 40 8.90 -11.33 -20.55
CA LEU A 40 9.68 -10.17 -21.00
C LEU A 40 9.43 -8.96 -20.09
N ASP A 41 8.17 -8.64 -19.83
CA ASP A 41 7.78 -7.51 -18.97
C ASP A 41 8.28 -7.69 -17.54
N ASN A 42 8.17 -8.90 -16.97
CA ASN A 42 8.71 -9.20 -15.65
C ASN A 42 10.23 -9.01 -15.61
N SER A 43 10.94 -9.40 -16.68
CA SER A 43 12.38 -9.21 -16.78
C SER A 43 12.77 -7.72 -16.82
N ASN A 44 12.00 -6.90 -17.54
CA ASN A 44 12.19 -5.45 -17.63
C ASN A 44 11.94 -4.79 -16.28
N LEU A 45 10.78 -5.07 -15.67
CA LEU A 45 10.42 -4.54 -14.34
C LEU A 45 11.44 -4.92 -13.26
N ARG A 46 12.01 -6.13 -13.31
CA ARG A 46 13.07 -6.54 -12.38
C ARG A 46 14.34 -5.71 -12.55
N ARG A 47 14.73 -5.39 -13.79
CA ARG A 47 15.90 -4.53 -14.06
C ARG A 47 15.64 -3.10 -13.57
N ASP A 48 14.48 -2.53 -13.88
CA ASP A 48 14.14 -1.16 -13.47
C ASP A 48 14.03 -1.04 -11.96
N ASN A 49 13.38 -2.01 -11.31
CA ASN A 49 13.29 -2.06 -9.86
C ASN A 49 14.67 -2.17 -9.20
N GLN A 50 15.60 -2.89 -9.83
CA GLN A 50 16.98 -2.98 -9.36
C GLN A 50 17.71 -1.64 -9.50
N ALA A 51 17.62 -0.99 -10.66
CA ALA A 51 18.21 0.33 -10.89
C ALA A 51 17.69 1.38 -9.91
N LEU A 52 16.38 1.41 -9.66
CA LEU A 52 15.78 2.31 -8.68
C LEU A 52 16.24 2.02 -7.24
N LYS A 53 16.39 0.75 -6.87
CA LYS A 53 16.94 0.38 -5.55
C LYS A 53 18.38 0.86 -5.38
N ASP A 54 19.19 0.72 -6.43
CA ASP A 54 20.58 1.16 -6.41
C ASP A 54 20.68 2.69 -6.34
N GLU A 55 19.79 3.41 -7.04
CA GLU A 55 19.69 4.87 -6.95
C GLU A 55 19.23 5.35 -5.56
N ILE A 56 18.26 4.67 -4.93
CA ILE A 56 17.87 4.94 -3.55
C ILE A 56 19.04 4.70 -2.58
N ALA A 57 19.83 3.65 -2.80
CA ALA A 57 20.99 3.35 -1.97
C ALA A 57 22.05 4.45 -2.08
N ARG A 58 22.33 4.92 -3.30
CA ARG A 58 23.22 6.05 -3.59
C ARG A 58 22.76 7.32 -2.87
N LEU A 59 21.49 7.70 -3.04
CA LEU A 59 20.92 8.92 -2.46
C LEU A 59 20.90 8.90 -0.93
N LYS A 60 20.82 7.71 -0.31
CA LYS A 60 20.80 7.54 1.15
C LYS A 60 22.17 7.22 1.74
N HIS A 61 23.25 7.28 0.96
CA HIS A 61 24.61 6.92 1.37
C HIS A 61 24.71 5.51 1.99
N LEU A 62 23.87 4.57 1.52
CA LEU A 62 23.97 3.17 1.93
C LEU A 62 25.14 2.51 1.19
N PRO A 63 25.84 1.55 1.82
CA PRO A 63 26.90 0.81 1.15
C PRO A 63 26.34 0.05 -0.08
N PRO A 64 27.11 -0.07 -1.18
CA PRO A 64 26.67 -0.75 -2.39
C PRO A 64 26.35 -2.22 -2.08
N ARG A 65 25.35 -2.76 -2.78
CA ARG A 65 24.86 -4.12 -2.58
C ARG A 65 26.00 -5.13 -2.86
N PRO A 66 26.34 -6.02 -1.91
CA PRO A 66 27.34 -7.05 -2.18
C PRO A 66 26.83 -8.02 -3.25
N PRO A 67 27.73 -8.54 -4.12
CA PRO A 67 27.35 -9.45 -5.19
C PRO A 67 26.73 -10.72 -4.61
N PHE A 68 25.64 -11.19 -5.24
CA PHE A 68 25.01 -12.46 -4.89
C PHE A 68 25.95 -13.61 -5.25
N LYS A 69 26.57 -14.23 -4.24
CA LYS A 69 27.23 -15.53 -4.41
C LYS A 69 26.17 -16.65 -4.35
N PRO A 70 26.27 -17.70 -5.18
CA PRO A 70 25.43 -18.89 -5.03
C PRO A 70 25.63 -19.50 -3.64
N SER A 71 24.53 -19.95 -3.04
CA SER A 71 24.46 -20.41 -1.65
C SER A 71 25.33 -21.64 -1.41
N GLY A 72 26.36 -21.53 -0.56
CA GLY A 72 27.11 -22.65 -0.01
C GLY A 72 26.34 -23.27 1.15
N MET A 73 25.48 -24.23 0.85
CA MET A 73 24.57 -24.87 1.81
C MET A 73 25.26 -25.96 2.69
N ASP A 74 26.55 -26.22 2.49
CA ASP A 74 27.29 -27.31 3.15
C ASP A 74 27.89 -26.98 4.53
N LYS A 75 27.65 -25.79 5.08
CA LYS A 75 28.20 -25.40 6.41
C LYS A 75 27.20 -25.49 7.56
N ALA A 76 26.07 -26.19 7.37
CA ALA A 76 25.00 -26.27 8.35
C ALA A 76 25.28 -27.20 9.56
N ASN A 77 26.41 -27.93 9.61
CA ASN A 77 26.67 -28.91 10.67
C ASN A 77 27.82 -28.54 11.63
N GLN A 78 27.96 -27.27 12.00
CA GLN A 78 28.81 -26.89 13.15
C GLN A 78 28.03 -26.08 14.18
N PRO A 79 28.17 -26.38 15.49
CA PRO A 79 27.55 -25.59 16.54
C PRO A 79 28.19 -24.19 16.58
N ARG A 80 27.35 -23.15 16.47
CA ARG A 80 27.76 -21.75 16.54
C ARG A 80 28.11 -21.38 17.99
N PRO A 81 29.28 -20.77 18.26
CA PRO A 81 29.53 -20.17 19.57
C PRO A 81 28.62 -18.94 19.78
N ALA A 82 28.17 -18.76 21.02
CA ALA A 82 27.32 -17.65 21.44
C ALA A 82 28.08 -16.32 21.36
N GLY A 83 27.92 -15.60 20.24
CA GLY A 83 28.37 -14.22 20.10
C GLY A 83 27.42 -13.24 20.79
N PRO A 84 27.90 -12.06 21.21
CA PRO A 84 27.10 -11.07 21.94
C PRO A 84 25.91 -10.61 21.10
N GLY A 85 24.77 -10.46 21.79
CA GLY A 85 23.46 -10.24 21.20
C GLY A 85 23.43 -9.16 20.13
N ARG A 86 22.79 -9.50 19.00
CA ARG A 86 22.37 -8.52 17.99
C ARG A 86 21.60 -7.41 18.70
N ARG A 87 22.12 -6.18 18.63
CA ARG A 87 21.35 -4.99 18.97
C ARG A 87 20.06 -5.04 18.14
N PRO A 88 18.87 -4.93 18.75
CA PRO A 88 17.63 -4.89 17.98
C PRO A 88 17.72 -3.70 17.03
N GLY A 89 17.68 -3.99 15.73
CA GLY A 89 17.56 -2.94 14.72
C GLY A 89 16.37 -2.07 15.08
N ARG A 90 16.53 -0.75 14.96
CA ARG A 90 15.50 0.24 15.22
C ARG A 90 14.23 -0.19 14.47
N GLY A 91 13.30 -0.82 15.19
CA GLY A 91 12.05 -1.28 14.61
C GLY A 91 11.33 -0.08 14.03
N ALA A 92 10.64 -0.27 12.91
CA ALA A 92 9.69 0.71 12.41
C ALA A 92 8.86 1.20 13.61
N LYS A 93 8.77 2.52 13.81
CA LYS A 93 7.89 3.10 14.84
C LYS A 93 6.53 2.45 14.63
N ARG A 94 6.09 1.60 15.57
CA ARG A 94 4.73 1.08 15.55
C ARG A 94 3.81 2.29 15.70
N ASP A 95 2.80 2.37 14.85
CA ASP A 95 1.72 3.32 15.12
C ASP A 95 1.02 2.89 16.40
N TRP A 96 0.69 3.87 17.20
CA TRP A 96 -0.03 3.70 18.45
C TRP A 96 -1.51 3.85 18.12
N VAL A 97 -2.36 2.94 18.60
CA VAL A 97 -3.80 3.04 18.39
C VAL A 97 -4.32 4.19 19.25
N THR A 98 -4.75 5.28 18.61
CA THR A 98 -5.29 6.47 19.30
C THR A 98 -6.72 6.28 19.78
N ARG A 99 -7.50 5.42 19.09
CA ARG A 99 -8.89 5.12 19.41
C ARG A 99 -9.21 3.68 19.03
N GLU A 100 -9.86 2.96 19.94
CA GLU A 100 -10.40 1.63 19.68
C GLU A 100 -11.93 1.69 19.62
N VAL A 101 -12.52 1.02 18.63
CA VAL A 101 -13.98 0.92 18.48
C VAL A 101 -14.31 -0.56 18.35
N THR A 102 -15.17 -1.05 19.26
CA THR A 102 -15.73 -2.40 19.17
C THR A 102 -17.04 -2.35 18.39
N ILE A 103 -17.14 -3.17 17.34
CA ILE A 103 -18.35 -3.27 16.53
C ILE A 103 -19.11 -4.51 17.01
N PRO A 104 -20.28 -4.36 17.64
CA PRO A 104 -21.09 -5.49 18.09
C PRO A 104 -21.79 -6.15 16.90
N VAL A 105 -22.13 -7.43 17.08
CA VAL A 105 -23.00 -8.18 16.17
C VAL A 105 -24.07 -8.87 17.00
N GLU A 106 -25.32 -8.86 16.51
CA GLU A 106 -26.39 -9.63 17.11
C GLU A 106 -26.21 -11.10 16.75
N ALA A 107 -25.69 -11.88 17.70
CA ALA A 107 -25.40 -13.28 17.49
C ALA A 107 -26.65 -14.12 17.75
N PRO A 108 -26.97 -15.12 16.91
CA PRO A 108 -28.08 -16.03 17.17
C PRO A 108 -27.98 -16.69 18.56
N PRO A 109 -29.12 -17.05 19.17
CA PRO A 109 -29.13 -17.82 20.41
C PRO A 109 -28.24 -19.07 20.28
N SER A 110 -27.53 -19.44 21.35
CA SER A 110 -26.49 -20.49 21.39
C SER A 110 -25.13 -20.16 20.75
N SER A 111 -24.95 -18.96 20.18
CA SER A 111 -23.62 -18.52 19.72
C SER A 111 -22.66 -18.35 20.90
N ARG A 112 -21.38 -18.69 20.69
CA ARG A 112 -20.30 -18.40 21.64
C ARG A 112 -19.37 -17.32 21.10
N PHE A 113 -18.94 -16.42 21.97
CA PHE A 113 -17.93 -15.43 21.64
C PHE A 113 -16.57 -16.11 21.41
N LYS A 114 -15.88 -15.77 20.31
CA LYS A 114 -14.57 -16.34 19.93
C LYS A 114 -13.41 -15.32 20.03
N GLY A 115 -13.69 -14.07 20.42
CA GLY A 115 -12.73 -12.97 20.38
C GLY A 115 -12.98 -12.01 19.22
N TYR A 116 -12.11 -11.01 19.10
CA TYR A 116 -12.21 -9.95 18.09
C TYR A 116 -11.34 -10.24 16.88
N LYS A 117 -11.82 -9.83 15.69
CA LYS A 117 -11.00 -9.72 14.49
C LYS A 117 -10.60 -8.27 14.31
N THR A 118 -9.31 -7.97 14.49
CA THR A 118 -8.80 -6.59 14.48
C THR A 118 -8.45 -6.10 13.08
N LEU A 119 -8.88 -4.89 12.75
CA LEU A 119 -8.42 -4.11 11.59
C LEU A 119 -7.93 -2.75 12.10
N VAL A 120 -6.73 -2.33 11.70
CA VAL A 120 -6.21 -1.00 12.01
C VAL A 120 -6.24 -0.16 10.74
N HIS A 121 -6.94 0.98 10.78
CA HIS A 121 -6.98 1.98 9.72
C HIS A 121 -6.39 3.29 10.25
N ARG A 122 -5.63 4.00 9.40
CA ARG A 122 -5.10 5.33 9.72
C ARG A 122 -6.00 6.38 9.11
N ASP A 123 -6.62 7.19 9.96
CA ASP A 123 -7.49 8.29 9.53
C ASP A 123 -6.81 9.64 9.76
N LEU A 124 -7.13 10.64 8.93
CA LEU A 124 -6.66 12.01 9.06
C LEU A 124 -7.77 12.86 9.66
N VAL A 125 -7.64 13.22 10.93
CA VAL A 125 -8.60 14.10 11.61
C VAL A 125 -8.12 15.55 11.50
N LEU A 126 -8.83 16.38 10.73
CA LEU A 126 -8.60 17.82 10.63
C LEU A 126 -9.67 18.56 11.44
N ALA A 127 -9.25 19.52 12.27
CA ALA A 127 -10.15 20.40 13.01
C ALA A 127 -9.93 21.85 12.56
N ALA A 128 -11.01 22.56 12.22
CA ALA A 128 -10.94 23.97 11.89
C ALA A 128 -11.00 24.81 13.16
N GLU A 129 -9.93 25.54 13.44
CA GLU A 129 -9.92 26.57 14.47
C GLU A 129 -10.12 27.95 13.82
N VAL A 130 -11.16 28.68 14.26
CA VAL A 130 -11.48 30.00 13.72
C VAL A 130 -11.11 31.07 14.75
N VAL A 131 -9.94 31.68 14.56
CA VAL A 131 -9.44 32.74 15.44
C VAL A 131 -9.82 34.11 14.89
N ARG A 132 -10.56 34.90 15.67
CA ARG A 132 -10.88 36.31 15.36
C ARG A 132 -9.90 37.24 16.07
N TYR A 133 -9.00 37.86 15.31
CA TYR A 133 -8.11 38.90 15.81
C TYR A 133 -8.84 40.25 15.82
N ARG A 134 -9.07 40.80 17.02
CA ARG A 134 -9.52 42.18 17.21
C ARG A 134 -8.31 43.02 17.57
N ARG A 135 -7.99 43.99 16.72
CA ARG A 135 -6.88 44.92 16.94
C ARG A 135 -7.43 46.17 17.59
N GLU A 136 -6.74 46.62 18.62
CA GLU A 136 -7.06 47.91 19.22
C GLU A 136 -6.83 49.03 18.21
N ARG A 137 -7.74 50.00 18.23
CA ARG A 137 -7.67 51.21 17.42
C ARG A 137 -7.98 52.40 18.31
N TRP A 138 -7.02 53.30 18.44
CA TRP A 138 -7.09 54.50 19.25
C TRP A 138 -6.93 55.73 18.38
N VAL A 139 -7.49 56.85 18.81
CA VAL A 139 -7.23 58.17 18.25
C VAL A 139 -6.48 58.97 19.32
N THR A 140 -5.33 59.53 18.97
CA THR A 140 -4.56 60.37 19.89
C THR A 140 -5.22 61.73 20.05
N PRO A 141 -4.92 62.50 21.11
CA PRO A 141 -5.42 63.87 21.26
C PRO A 141 -5.10 64.79 20.07
N GLU A 142 -4.02 64.50 19.33
CA GLU A 142 -3.59 65.21 18.13
C GLU A 142 -4.34 64.77 16.85
N GLY A 143 -5.31 63.86 16.99
CA GLY A 143 -6.13 63.34 15.90
C GLY A 143 -5.49 62.19 15.11
N GLN A 144 -4.34 61.67 15.53
CA GLN A 144 -3.66 60.58 14.83
C GLN A 144 -4.29 59.23 15.18
N THR A 145 -4.44 58.32 14.21
CA THR A 145 -4.96 56.98 14.46
C THR A 145 -3.83 55.99 14.72
N LEU A 146 -3.88 55.30 15.87
CA LEU A 146 -2.99 54.20 16.22
C LEU A 146 -3.76 52.88 16.09
N ILE A 147 -3.21 51.91 15.37
CA ILE A 147 -3.79 50.57 15.27
C ILE A 147 -2.73 49.57 15.68
N ALA A 148 -3.05 48.71 16.66
CA ALA A 148 -2.15 47.65 17.09
C ALA A 148 -1.74 46.79 15.88
N PRO A 149 -0.45 46.42 15.71
CA PRO A 149 -0.02 45.61 14.57
C PRO A 149 -0.65 44.21 14.62
N LEU A 150 -0.75 43.55 13.47
CA LEU A 150 -1.03 42.11 13.45
C LEU A 150 0.22 41.35 13.90
N PRO A 151 0.07 40.24 14.63
CA PRO A 151 1.16 39.29 14.83
C PRO A 151 1.75 38.87 13.47
N GLU A 152 3.06 38.63 13.46
CA GLU A 152 3.77 38.22 12.24
C GLU A 152 3.14 36.95 11.64
N GLY A 153 3.03 36.92 10.31
CA GLY A 153 2.47 35.77 9.59
C GLY A 153 0.95 35.75 9.42
N ILE A 154 0.21 36.67 10.05
CA ILE A 154 -1.26 36.74 9.93
C ILE A 154 -1.67 37.71 8.82
N THR A 155 -2.06 37.18 7.65
CA THR A 155 -2.45 37.99 6.47
C THR A 155 -3.94 37.85 6.11
N GLY A 156 -4.72 37.10 6.90
CA GLY A 156 -6.12 36.80 6.62
C GLY A 156 -6.30 35.62 5.66
N GLY A 157 -7.39 34.87 5.84
CA GLY A 157 -7.62 33.60 5.13
C GLY A 157 -6.76 32.45 5.65
N PHE A 158 -6.56 31.42 4.83
CA PHE A 158 -5.74 30.26 5.21
C PHE A 158 -4.26 30.61 5.23
N GLU A 159 -3.58 30.25 6.33
CA GLU A 159 -2.14 30.35 6.43
C GLU A 159 -1.43 29.58 5.30
N PRO A 160 -0.22 30.01 4.89
CA PRO A 160 0.54 29.35 3.84
C PRO A 160 0.74 27.84 4.06
N GLY A 161 0.84 27.40 5.32
CA GLY A 161 0.98 25.98 5.69
C GLY A 161 -0.23 25.15 5.28
N VAL A 162 -1.45 25.63 5.57
CA VAL A 162 -2.70 24.96 5.19
C VAL A 162 -2.84 24.90 3.67
N ARG A 163 -2.54 26.01 2.99
CA ARG A 163 -2.59 26.05 1.51
C ARG A 163 -1.63 25.04 0.88
N ARG A 164 -0.38 24.97 1.36
CA ARG A 164 0.62 24.00 0.89
C ARG A 164 0.19 22.56 1.14
N PHE A 165 -0.37 22.30 2.33
CA PHE A 165 -0.87 20.98 2.67
C PHE A 165 -2.04 20.55 1.76
N CYS A 166 -3.03 21.43 1.55
CA CYS A 166 -4.15 21.16 0.63
C CYS A 166 -3.68 20.89 -0.80
N LEU A 167 -2.68 21.63 -1.30
CA LEU A 167 -2.09 21.40 -2.61
C LEU A 167 -1.33 20.07 -2.69
N ALA A 168 -0.59 19.71 -1.64
CA ALA A 168 0.15 18.45 -1.58
C ALA A 168 -0.78 17.21 -1.55
N LEU A 169 -1.96 17.35 -0.92
CA LEU A 169 -2.98 16.30 -0.92
C LEU A 169 -3.84 16.28 -2.20
N HIS A 170 -3.73 17.28 -3.07
CA HIS A 170 -4.52 17.34 -4.29
C HIS A 170 -4.01 16.31 -5.32
N THR A 171 -4.43 15.06 -5.18
CA THR A 171 -4.34 14.06 -6.24
C THR A 171 -5.62 14.12 -7.06
N ARG A 172 -5.50 14.42 -8.36
CA ARG A 172 -6.59 14.22 -9.32
C ARG A 172 -6.90 12.72 -9.34
N SER A 173 -7.98 12.31 -8.70
CA SER A 173 -8.45 10.93 -8.77
C SER A 173 -8.94 10.68 -10.20
N GLY A 174 -8.10 10.03 -11.01
CA GLY A 174 -8.55 9.32 -12.20
C GLY A 174 -9.36 8.12 -11.77
N HIS A 175 -10.47 7.90 -12.47
CA HIS A 175 -11.47 6.85 -12.28
C HIS A 175 -10.96 5.49 -11.80
N HIS A 176 -11.75 4.89 -10.89
CA HIS A 176 -12.13 3.48 -10.97
C HIS A 176 -13.65 3.39 -11.00
#